data_AF-A0A0K6GAD1-F1
#
_entry.id   AF-A0A0K6GAD1-F1
#
_cell.length_a   1.000
_cell.length_b   1.000
_cell.length_c   1.000
_cell.angle_alpha   90.00
_cell.angle_beta   90.00
_cell.angle_gamma   90.00
#
_symmetry.space_group_name_H-M   'P 1'
#
loop_
_entity.id
_entity.type
_entity.pdbx_description
1 polymer ?
#
loop_
_entity_poly.entity_id
_entity_poly.type
_entity_poly.pdbx_seq_one_letter_code
_entity_poly.pdbx_strand_id
1 'polypeptide(L)'
;MSNTSSVQPSLTLAQLEPPCPRAKRHKGINALPDSEATNYSPQEILEAVQETWRSHSYGHYRSEVDLVIDHESKVVKRVSKFYCKYNEPNHHVISRDRLRTSNGTRNLCSTAQECDVQRRVLGVICRTPNLSILGSNVEFSEPLHIALLAIKCARDHRSFSSVSSDLRRAEAQLLRPGIHLPTATTVSYYVRYIYLGASLLELFYTEYSLETPFVPSDILPQYGGIIPYRNAQFASCPRLTPMALDCLTASASSVDAERGRPIINHLQHQMSSQTFQSQSDRGLAFLSSPE
;
A
#
# COMPACT_ATOMS: atom_id res chain seq x y z
N MET A 1 9.09 -69.48 26.39
CA MET A 1 8.64 -69.32 25.00
C MET A 1 7.87 -68.02 24.92
N SER A 2 8.43 -67.00 24.28
CA SER A 2 7.75 -65.71 24.06
C SER A 2 8.21 -65.16 22.72
N ASN A 3 7.45 -65.48 21.67
CA ASN A 3 7.65 -64.95 20.32
C ASN A 3 7.16 -63.50 20.29
N THR A 4 8.03 -62.57 19.92
CA THR A 4 7.68 -61.19 19.57
C THR A 4 7.63 -61.06 18.05
N SER A 5 6.41 -60.96 17.52
CA SER A 5 6.16 -60.68 16.10
C SER A 5 6.47 -59.21 15.79
N SER A 6 7.44 -59.00 14.91
CA SER A 6 7.75 -57.71 14.29
C SER A 6 6.79 -57.44 13.13
N VAL A 7 5.91 -56.45 13.28
CA VAL A 7 5.03 -55.95 12.22
C VAL A 7 5.78 -54.86 11.45
N GLN A 8 6.08 -55.10 10.17
CA GLN A 8 6.55 -54.04 9.26
C GLN A 8 5.38 -53.18 8.77
N PRO A 9 5.54 -51.85 8.65
CA PRO A 9 4.50 -51.00 8.08
C PRO A 9 4.48 -51.11 6.55
N SER A 10 3.33 -51.50 6.01
CA SER A 10 3.05 -51.50 4.59
C SER A 10 3.06 -50.07 4.04
N LEU A 11 3.98 -49.80 3.11
CA LEU A 11 4.04 -48.54 2.38
C LEU A 11 2.85 -48.44 1.42
N THR A 12 2.06 -47.37 1.55
CA THR A 12 0.91 -47.06 0.71
C THR A 12 1.32 -46.68 -0.71
N LEU A 13 0.55 -47.16 -1.69
CA LEU A 13 0.70 -46.99 -3.16
C LEU A 13 0.87 -45.52 -3.63
N ALA A 14 0.57 -44.53 -2.78
CA ALA A 14 0.69 -43.10 -3.09
C ALA A 14 2.14 -42.56 -3.20
N GLN A 15 3.16 -43.37 -2.89
CA GLN A 15 4.57 -42.95 -2.98
C GLN A 15 5.25 -43.29 -4.32
N LEU A 16 4.53 -43.85 -5.30
CA LEU A 16 5.08 -44.25 -6.60
C LEU A 16 4.65 -43.37 -7.78
N GLU A 17 3.93 -42.27 -7.56
CA GLU A 17 3.61 -41.36 -8.66
C GLU A 17 4.81 -40.47 -9.04
N PRO A 18 5.27 -40.51 -10.31
CA PRO A 18 6.33 -39.62 -10.76
C PRO A 18 5.87 -38.16 -10.65
N PRO A 19 6.74 -37.23 -10.22
CA PRO A 19 6.36 -35.83 -10.07
C PRO A 19 5.82 -35.28 -11.39
N CYS A 20 4.55 -34.86 -11.38
CA CYS A 20 3.91 -34.22 -12.52
C CYS A 20 4.82 -33.10 -13.05
N PRO A 21 5.24 -33.12 -14.32
CA PRO A 21 6.12 -32.11 -14.87
C PRO A 21 5.43 -30.75 -14.75
N ARG A 22 6.01 -29.85 -13.96
CA ARG A 22 5.52 -28.47 -13.83
C ARG A 22 5.37 -27.88 -15.21
N ALA A 23 4.16 -27.47 -15.56
CA ALA A 23 3.87 -26.76 -16.80
C ALA A 23 4.88 -25.62 -16.95
N LYS A 24 5.66 -25.64 -18.03
CA LYS A 24 6.61 -24.57 -18.34
C LYS A 24 5.78 -23.31 -18.56
N ARG A 25 5.74 -22.42 -17.58
CA ARG A 25 5.17 -21.07 -17.75
C ARG A 25 5.83 -20.48 -19.00
N HIS A 26 5.02 -20.06 -19.97
CA HIS A 26 5.52 -19.34 -21.13
C HIS A 26 6.37 -18.18 -20.63
N LYS A 27 7.63 -18.14 -21.06
CA LYS A 27 8.56 -17.06 -20.74
C LYS A 27 8.01 -15.80 -21.41
N GLY A 28 7.57 -14.82 -20.63
CA GLY A 28 7.17 -13.52 -21.16
C GLY A 28 8.34 -12.83 -21.89
N ILE A 29 8.04 -11.79 -22.68
CA ILE A 29 9.01 -11.05 -23.52
C ILE A 29 10.29 -10.67 -22.74
N ASN A 30 10.15 -10.35 -21.45
CA ASN A 30 11.27 -10.00 -20.56
C ASN A 30 12.32 -11.10 -20.37
N ALA A 31 11.95 -12.37 -20.58
CA ALA A 31 12.84 -13.51 -20.42
C ALA A 31 13.43 -14.02 -21.76
N LEU A 32 13.02 -13.47 -22.89
CA LEU A 32 13.61 -13.75 -24.20
C LEU A 32 15.01 -13.13 -24.28
N PRO A 33 15.97 -13.69 -25.04
CA PRO A 33 17.23 -13.03 -25.36
C PRO A 33 17.01 -11.80 -26.26
N ASP A 34 17.95 -10.86 -26.27
CA ASP A 34 17.80 -9.61 -27.04
C ASP A 34 17.66 -9.86 -28.55
N SER A 35 18.27 -10.92 -29.09
CA SER A 35 18.14 -11.35 -30.50
C SER A 35 16.76 -11.87 -30.89
N GLU A 36 15.98 -12.36 -29.93
CA GLU A 36 14.58 -12.77 -30.18
C GLU A 36 13.64 -11.59 -29.90
N ALA A 37 13.97 -10.76 -28.91
CA ALA A 37 13.25 -9.53 -28.61
C ALA A 37 13.31 -8.51 -29.77
N THR A 38 14.18 -8.67 -30.77
CA THR A 38 14.16 -7.83 -32.00
C THR A 38 12.89 -7.99 -32.82
N ASN A 39 12.18 -9.12 -32.68
CA ASN A 39 10.94 -9.39 -33.42
C ASN A 39 9.74 -8.62 -32.87
N TYR A 40 9.88 -8.00 -31.68
CA TYR A 40 8.85 -7.21 -31.04
C TYR A 40 9.11 -5.72 -31.25
N SER A 41 8.03 -4.94 -31.30
CA SER A 41 8.13 -3.49 -31.36
C SER A 41 8.76 -2.93 -30.07
N PRO A 42 9.45 -1.78 -30.13
CA PRO A 42 9.98 -1.12 -28.93
C PRO A 42 8.91 -0.86 -27.86
N GLN A 43 7.67 -0.58 -28.28
CA GLN A 43 6.53 -0.32 -27.38
C GLN A 43 6.10 -1.58 -26.63
N GLU A 44 5.90 -2.71 -27.31
CA GLU A 44 5.54 -3.98 -26.65
C GLU A 44 6.61 -4.43 -25.65
N ILE A 45 7.88 -4.21 -25.97
CA ILE A 45 8.99 -4.53 -25.06
C ILE A 45 8.94 -3.61 -23.84
N LEU A 46 8.69 -2.31 -24.04
CA LEU A 46 8.60 -1.36 -22.94
C LEU A 46 7.43 -1.70 -22.00
N GLU A 47 6.26 -2.02 -22.55
CA GLU A 47 5.07 -2.43 -21.78
C GLU A 47 5.36 -3.68 -20.96
N ALA A 48 5.91 -4.72 -21.60
CA ALA A 48 6.30 -5.94 -20.90
C ALA A 48 7.29 -5.64 -19.76
N VAL A 49 8.28 -4.78 -19.98
CA VAL A 49 9.26 -4.41 -18.96
C VAL A 49 8.60 -3.61 -17.82
N GLN A 50 7.68 -2.69 -18.14
CA GLN A 50 6.94 -1.88 -17.17
C GLN A 50 6.09 -2.71 -16.22
N GLU A 51 5.50 -3.84 -16.67
CA GLU A 51 4.76 -4.76 -15.80
C GLU A 51 5.61 -5.32 -14.64
N THR A 52 6.93 -5.38 -14.81
CA THR A 52 7.86 -5.88 -13.78
C THR A 52 8.32 -4.80 -12.81
N TRP A 53 8.07 -3.53 -13.11
CA TRP A 53 8.52 -2.41 -12.29
C TRP A 53 7.63 -2.24 -11.06
N ARG A 54 8.23 -2.33 -9.87
CA ARG A 54 7.53 -2.19 -8.58
C ARG A 54 7.82 -0.89 -7.84
N SER A 55 8.85 -0.15 -8.26
CA SER A 55 9.29 1.07 -7.58
C SER A 55 8.50 2.27 -8.06
N HIS A 56 8.03 3.11 -7.14
CA HIS A 56 7.38 4.38 -7.49
C HIS A 56 8.29 5.31 -8.32
N SER A 57 9.62 5.12 -8.24
CA SER A 57 10.61 6.00 -8.88
C SER A 57 10.46 6.00 -10.39
N TYR A 58 9.95 4.92 -10.99
CA TYR A 58 9.73 4.85 -12.43
C TYR A 58 8.69 5.87 -12.91
N GLY A 59 7.73 6.28 -12.07
CA GLY A 59 6.76 7.33 -12.40
C GLY A 59 7.36 8.72 -12.56
N HIS A 60 8.60 8.93 -12.12
CA HIS A 60 9.33 10.19 -12.32
C HIS A 60 9.90 10.32 -13.75
N TYR A 61 10.01 9.20 -14.49
CA TYR A 61 10.72 9.14 -15.76
C TYR A 61 9.81 8.79 -16.93
N ARG A 62 10.00 9.46 -18.06
CA ARG A 62 9.58 8.95 -19.36
C ARG A 62 10.60 7.89 -19.79
N SER A 63 10.12 6.70 -20.13
CA SER A 63 10.99 5.57 -20.46
C SER A 63 10.92 5.25 -21.94
N GLU A 64 12.05 4.91 -22.55
CA GLU A 64 12.15 4.50 -23.95
C GLU A 64 13.08 3.29 -24.07
N VAL A 65 12.94 2.49 -25.13
CA VAL A 65 13.79 1.32 -25.39
C VAL A 65 14.61 1.56 -26.64
N ASP A 66 15.93 1.56 -26.46
CA ASP A 66 16.88 1.73 -27.55
C ASP A 66 17.61 0.43 -27.88
N LEU A 67 18.03 0.35 -29.15
CA LEU A 67 18.89 -0.69 -29.68
C LEU A 67 20.33 -0.19 -29.66
N VAL A 68 21.21 -0.94 -28.99
CA VAL A 68 22.65 -0.75 -29.11
C VAL A 68 23.13 -1.69 -30.21
N ILE A 69 23.58 -1.08 -31.30
CA ILE A 69 24.05 -1.77 -32.50
C ILE A 69 25.58 -1.69 -32.53
N ASP A 70 26.24 -2.78 -32.91
CA ASP A 70 27.69 -2.85 -33.09
C ASP A 70 28.14 -2.12 -34.37
N HIS A 71 29.44 -1.97 -34.55
CA HIS A 71 30.08 -1.46 -35.77
C HIS A 71 29.66 -2.26 -37.02
N GLU A 72 29.31 -3.53 -36.87
CA GLU A 72 28.85 -4.44 -37.94
C GLU A 72 27.33 -4.37 -38.21
N SER A 73 26.62 -3.36 -37.68
CA SER A 73 25.16 -3.24 -37.77
C SER A 73 24.38 -4.40 -37.12
N LYS A 74 25.03 -5.21 -36.27
CA LYS A 74 24.39 -6.29 -35.51
C LYS A 74 23.88 -5.77 -34.17
N VAL A 75 22.66 -6.16 -33.80
CA VAL A 75 22.08 -5.80 -32.48
C VAL A 75 22.87 -6.50 -31.37
N VAL A 76 23.54 -5.71 -30.53
CA VAL A 76 24.31 -6.21 -29.38
C VAL A 76 23.39 -6.40 -28.19
N LYS A 77 22.59 -5.38 -27.87
CA LYS A 77 21.69 -5.39 -26.72
C LYS A 77 20.57 -4.36 -26.80
N ARG A 78 19.51 -4.58 -26.01
CA ARG A 78 18.44 -3.60 -25.78
C ARG A 78 18.59 -2.92 -24.43
N VAL A 79 18.44 -1.60 -24.41
CA VAL A 79 18.64 -0.75 -23.24
C VAL A 79 17.41 0.13 -23.03
N SER A 80 16.85 0.09 -21.82
CA SER A 80 15.83 1.05 -21.38
C SER A 80 16.51 2.35 -20.94
N LYS A 81 16.13 3.46 -21.56
CA LYS A 81 16.55 4.82 -21.19
C LYS A 81 15.44 5.51 -20.41
N PHE A 82 15.82 6.20 -19.34
CA PHE A 82 14.94 6.91 -18.43
C PHE A 82 15.26 8.40 -18.50
N TYR A 83 14.32 9.16 -19.06
CA TYR A 83 14.39 10.61 -19.19
C TYR A 83 13.55 11.25 -18.10
N CYS A 84 14.06 12.29 -17.46
CA CYS A 84 13.28 13.05 -16.47
C CYS A 84 12.00 13.60 -17.12
N LYS A 85 10.82 13.29 -16.56
CA LYS A 85 9.54 13.80 -17.07
C LYS A 85 9.48 15.34 -17.05
N TYR A 86 10.24 15.94 -16.14
CA TYR A 86 10.25 17.39 -15.91
C TYR A 86 11.35 18.13 -16.66
N ASN A 87 12.14 17.42 -17.46
CA ASN A 87 13.21 17.99 -18.28
C ASN A 87 14.18 18.88 -17.49
N GLU A 88 14.52 18.47 -16.27
CA GLU A 88 15.50 19.17 -15.43
C GLU A 88 16.87 19.14 -16.13
N PRO A 89 17.52 20.29 -16.40
CA PRO A 89 18.76 20.35 -17.19
C PRO A 89 19.92 19.56 -16.59
N ASN A 90 19.93 19.36 -15.28
CA ASN A 90 20.97 18.63 -14.57
C ASN A 90 20.71 17.11 -14.50
N HIS A 91 19.57 16.65 -15.01
CA HIS A 91 19.23 15.23 -15.02
C HIS A 91 19.85 14.52 -16.21
N HIS A 92 20.85 13.69 -15.94
CA HIS A 92 21.40 12.80 -16.97
C HIS A 92 20.44 11.64 -17.25
N VAL A 93 20.41 11.21 -18.51
CA VAL A 93 19.62 10.05 -18.94
C VAL A 93 20.19 8.79 -18.29
N ILE A 94 19.37 8.11 -17.51
CA ILE A 94 19.78 6.85 -16.87
C ILE A 94 19.47 5.71 -17.84
N SER A 95 20.42 4.80 -18.02
CA SER A 95 20.29 3.65 -18.93
C SER A 95 20.38 2.34 -18.17
N ARG A 96 19.54 1.36 -18.51
CA ARG A 96 19.58 0.00 -17.94
C ARG A 96 19.43 -1.07 -19.01
N ASP A 97 20.26 -2.11 -18.94
CA ASP A 97 20.11 -3.27 -19.81
C ASP A 97 18.78 -3.98 -19.51
N ARG A 98 18.05 -4.36 -20.56
CA ARG A 98 16.73 -5.01 -20.45
C ARG A 98 16.77 -6.30 -19.62
N LEU A 99 17.85 -7.07 -19.72
CA LEU A 99 18.01 -8.33 -18.99
C LEU A 99 18.50 -8.15 -17.54
N ARG A 100 18.93 -6.94 -17.14
CA ARG A 100 19.45 -6.65 -15.79
C ARG A 100 18.50 -5.78 -14.97
N THR A 101 17.20 -6.08 -15.03
CA THR A 101 16.16 -5.38 -14.25
C THR A 101 16.28 -5.57 -12.74
N SER A 102 17.01 -6.61 -12.29
CA SER A 102 17.29 -6.85 -10.87
C SER A 102 18.29 -5.86 -10.25
N ASN A 103 18.97 -5.05 -11.05
CA ASN A 103 19.81 -3.98 -10.53
C ASN A 103 18.91 -2.95 -9.82
N GLY A 104 19.00 -2.92 -8.49
CA GLY A 104 18.09 -2.17 -7.62
C GLY A 104 17.83 -0.72 -8.05
N THR A 105 16.69 -0.16 -7.65
CA THR A 105 16.21 1.16 -8.11
C THR A 105 16.89 2.35 -7.42
N ARG A 106 17.95 2.12 -6.64
CA ARG A 106 18.61 3.14 -5.81
C ARG A 106 19.04 4.38 -6.60
N ASN A 107 19.65 4.19 -7.77
CA ASN A 107 20.10 5.31 -8.61
C ASN A 107 18.91 6.16 -9.10
N LEU A 108 17.85 5.51 -9.61
CA LEU A 108 16.63 6.19 -10.07
C LEU A 108 15.94 6.94 -8.92
N CYS A 109 15.91 6.37 -7.72
CA CYS A 109 15.34 7.01 -6.54
C CYS A 109 16.15 8.25 -6.12
N SER A 110 17.48 8.16 -6.04
CA SER A 110 18.34 9.28 -5.61
C SER A 110 18.19 10.47 -6.55
N THR A 111 18.27 10.21 -7.86
CA THR A 111 18.17 11.24 -8.89
C THR A 111 16.77 11.85 -8.96
N ALA A 112 15.71 11.06 -8.79
CA ALA A 112 14.35 11.58 -8.70
C ALA A 112 14.17 12.50 -7.47
N GLN A 113 14.72 12.11 -6.33
CA GLN A 113 14.69 12.94 -5.11
C GLN A 113 15.46 14.25 -5.27
N GLU A 114 16.64 14.21 -5.89
CA GLU A 114 17.42 15.41 -6.21
C GLU A 114 16.64 16.36 -7.14
N CYS A 115 15.93 15.82 -8.12
CA CYS A 115 15.01 16.58 -8.98
C CYS A 115 13.94 17.30 -8.16
N ASP A 116 13.27 16.56 -7.27
CA ASP A 116 12.15 17.06 -6.51
C ASP A 116 12.61 18.18 -5.56
N VAL A 117 13.81 18.04 -4.99
CA VAL A 117 14.47 19.10 -4.21
C VAL A 117 14.78 20.34 -5.07
N GLN A 118 15.36 20.17 -6.26
CA GLN A 118 15.69 21.27 -7.17
C GLN A 118 14.44 22.04 -7.63
N ARG A 119 13.38 21.30 -7.93
CA ARG A 119 12.07 21.85 -8.31
C ARG A 119 11.29 22.44 -7.15
N ARG A 120 11.82 22.38 -5.92
CA ARG A 120 11.17 22.84 -4.68
C ARG A 120 9.81 22.20 -4.45
N VAL A 121 9.66 20.92 -4.83
CA VAL A 121 8.46 20.14 -4.50
C VAL A 121 8.48 19.88 -2.99
N LEU A 122 7.78 20.75 -2.25
CA LEU A 122 7.62 20.66 -0.80
C LEU A 122 6.89 19.34 -0.48
N GLY A 123 7.63 18.33 -0.02
CA GLY A 123 7.04 17.04 0.39
C GLY A 123 7.94 15.81 0.25
N VAL A 124 9.03 15.88 -0.53
CA VAL A 124 9.92 14.72 -0.76
C VAL A 124 11.02 14.64 0.30
N ILE A 125 10.62 14.59 1.57
CA ILE A 125 11.37 13.80 2.55
C ILE A 125 10.78 12.39 2.48
N CYS A 126 11.02 11.68 1.38
CA CYS A 126 10.85 10.22 1.30
C CYS A 126 12.04 9.49 1.94
N ARG A 127 12.56 10.02 3.05
CA ARG A 127 12.96 9.09 4.09
C ARG A 127 11.63 8.58 4.65
N THR A 128 11.53 7.30 4.98
CA THR A 128 10.59 6.91 6.02
C THR A 128 10.59 8.02 7.08
N PRO A 129 9.46 8.43 7.68
CA PRO A 129 9.55 9.06 8.97
C PRO A 129 10.11 7.97 9.90
N ASN A 130 11.43 7.74 9.83
CA ASN A 130 12.17 7.40 10.99
C ASN A 130 11.71 8.43 12.00
N LEU A 131 11.19 7.95 13.13
CA LEU A 131 10.83 8.75 14.29
C LEU A 131 11.89 9.83 14.65
N SER A 132 13.10 9.75 14.07
CA SER A 132 14.14 10.77 14.01
C SER A 132 13.71 12.18 13.56
N ILE A 133 12.59 12.40 12.85
CA ILE A 133 12.09 13.77 12.58
C ILE A 133 11.58 14.44 13.88
N LEU A 134 11.16 13.67 14.88
CA LEU A 134 10.86 14.21 16.21
C LEU A 134 12.12 14.67 16.98
N GLY A 135 13.32 14.39 16.47
CA GLY A 135 14.59 14.77 17.08
C GLY A 135 15.13 16.14 16.65
N SER A 136 14.60 16.70 15.56
CA SER A 136 14.84 18.09 15.18
C SER A 136 13.74 18.97 15.78
N ASN A 137 14.07 20.18 16.25
CA ASN A 137 13.15 21.17 16.82
C ASN A 137 11.93 21.43 15.91
N VAL A 138 10.92 20.57 15.95
CA VAL A 138 9.64 20.83 15.30
C VAL A 138 8.96 21.87 16.17
N GLU A 139 8.92 23.10 15.66
CA GLU A 139 8.10 24.15 16.26
C GLU A 139 6.66 23.65 16.33
N PHE A 140 6.04 23.83 17.50
CA PHE A 140 4.66 23.43 17.70
C PHE A 140 3.75 24.13 16.68
N SER A 141 2.97 23.32 15.98
CA SER A 141 1.90 23.76 15.11
C SER A 141 0.59 23.18 15.64
N GLU A 142 -0.39 24.04 15.90
CA GLU A 142 -1.71 23.63 16.39
C GLU A 142 -2.42 22.67 15.42
N PRO A 143 -2.45 22.93 14.09
CA PRO A 143 -2.97 21.97 13.12
C PRO A 143 -2.31 20.59 13.19
N LEU A 144 -0.98 20.55 13.34
CA LEU A 144 -0.23 19.29 13.46
C LEU A 144 -0.61 18.55 14.74
N HIS A 145 -0.74 19.26 15.86
CA HIS A 145 -1.17 18.68 17.12
C HIS A 145 -2.56 18.05 17.01
N ILE A 146 -3.52 18.74 16.38
CA ILE A 146 -4.88 18.24 16.16
C ILE A 146 -4.84 16.99 15.25
N ALA A 147 -4.06 17.03 14.16
CA ALA A 147 -3.92 15.90 13.25
C ALA A 147 -3.36 14.65 13.96
N LEU A 148 -2.35 14.81 14.82
CA LEU A 148 -1.78 13.71 15.60
C LEU A 148 -2.80 13.12 16.59
N LEU A 149 -3.59 13.97 17.25
CA LEU A 149 -4.67 13.51 18.13
C LEU A 149 -5.75 12.73 17.36
N ALA A 150 -6.12 13.22 16.17
CA ALA A 150 -7.07 12.54 15.28
C ALA A 150 -6.56 11.17 14.83
N ILE A 151 -5.30 11.07 14.37
CA ILE A 151 -4.66 9.80 13.99
C ILE A 151 -4.65 8.83 15.18
N LYS A 152 -4.32 9.31 16.38
CA LYS A 152 -4.31 8.49 17.59
C LYS A 152 -5.70 7.98 17.94
N CYS A 153 -6.74 8.82 17.85
CA CYS A 153 -8.13 8.40 18.07
C CYS A 153 -8.57 7.34 17.06
N ALA A 154 -8.27 7.53 15.77
CA ALA A 154 -8.61 6.59 14.71
C ALA A 154 -7.88 5.25 14.87
N ARG A 155 -6.56 5.28 15.10
CA ARG A 155 -5.71 4.08 15.21
C ARG A 155 -6.01 3.27 16.47
N ASP A 156 -6.17 3.92 17.60
CA ASP A 156 -6.39 3.25 18.89
C ASP A 156 -7.88 3.00 19.16
N HIS A 157 -8.77 3.29 18.19
CA HIS A 157 -10.23 3.23 18.33
C HIS A 157 -10.77 3.93 19.60
N ARG A 158 -10.17 5.08 19.96
CA ARG A 158 -10.55 5.85 21.16
C ARG A 158 -11.67 6.82 20.85
N SER A 159 -12.58 7.00 21.82
CA SER A 159 -13.61 8.03 21.73
C SER A 159 -12.99 9.43 21.63
N PHE A 160 -13.61 10.32 20.85
CA PHE A 160 -13.14 11.70 20.69
C PHE A 160 -13.23 12.48 22.02
N SER A 161 -14.15 12.11 22.90
CA SER A 161 -14.26 12.67 24.26
C SER A 161 -13.01 12.44 25.11
N SER A 162 -12.18 11.42 24.80
CA SER A 162 -10.92 11.18 25.52
C SER A 162 -9.90 12.32 25.35
N VAL A 163 -10.00 13.07 24.26
CA VAL A 163 -9.14 14.23 23.99
C VAL A 163 -9.51 15.42 24.88
N SER A 164 -10.78 15.53 25.28
CA SER A 164 -11.27 16.61 26.14
C SER A 164 -11.29 16.24 27.64
N SER A 165 -10.71 15.11 28.03
CA SER A 165 -10.64 14.69 29.44
C SER A 165 -9.76 15.64 30.27
N ASP A 166 -10.14 15.87 31.53
CA ASP A 166 -9.39 16.76 32.42
C ASP A 166 -7.95 16.28 32.66
N LEU A 167 -7.74 14.96 32.69
CA LEU A 167 -6.39 14.38 32.78
C LEU A 167 -5.55 14.67 31.54
N ARG A 168 -6.12 14.59 30.32
CA ARG A 168 -5.41 14.96 29.09
C ARG A 168 -5.13 16.47 29.05
N ARG A 169 -6.05 17.30 29.54
CA ARG A 169 -5.83 18.74 29.69
C ARG A 169 -4.69 19.03 30.65
N ALA A 170 -4.65 18.38 31.81
CA ALA A 170 -3.56 18.52 32.77
C ALA A 170 -2.21 18.07 32.17
N GLU A 171 -2.18 16.92 31.48
CA GLU A 171 -1.00 16.42 30.76
C GLU A 171 -0.49 17.45 29.73
N ALA A 172 -1.37 18.00 28.89
CA ALA A 172 -1.00 19.00 27.88
C ALA A 172 -0.46 20.29 28.51
N GLN A 173 -1.06 20.76 29.61
CA GLN A 173 -0.61 21.96 30.34
C GLN A 173 0.75 21.74 31.02
N LEU A 174 1.04 20.54 31.52
CA LEU A 174 2.35 20.18 32.08
C LEU A 174 3.44 20.17 31.01
N LEU A 175 3.13 19.66 29.81
CA LEU A 175 4.08 19.62 28.69
C LEU A 175 4.30 20.99 28.07
N ARG A 176 3.24 21.81 27.98
CA ARG A 176 3.32 23.16 27.43
C ARG A 176 2.18 24.04 27.98
N PRO A 177 2.49 24.90 28.96
CA PRO A 177 1.51 25.82 29.53
C PRO A 177 0.85 26.69 28.46
N GLY A 178 -0.47 26.85 28.56
CA GLY A 178 -1.26 27.68 27.63
C GLY A 178 -1.72 26.97 26.35
N ILE A 179 -1.43 25.68 26.15
CA ILE A 179 -2.02 24.92 25.04
C ILE A 179 -3.53 24.74 25.24
N HIS A 180 -4.30 25.07 24.21
CA HIS A 180 -5.70 24.70 24.10
C HIS A 180 -5.83 23.34 23.42
N LEU A 181 -6.48 22.39 24.08
CA LEU A 181 -6.82 21.11 23.47
C LEU A 181 -8.05 21.28 22.56
N PRO A 182 -8.08 20.60 21.41
CA PRO A 182 -9.25 20.62 20.55
C PRO A 182 -10.45 19.97 21.24
N THR A 183 -11.65 20.39 20.82
CA THR A 183 -12.88 19.74 21.24
C THR A 183 -13.00 18.36 20.59
N ALA A 184 -13.76 17.46 21.22
CA ALA A 184 -14.11 16.16 20.64
C ALA A 184 -14.72 16.32 19.22
N THR A 185 -15.51 17.36 19.00
CA THR A 185 -16.10 17.70 17.70
C THR A 185 -15.03 18.06 16.67
N THR A 186 -14.05 18.90 17.02
CA THR A 186 -12.92 19.25 16.14
C THR A 186 -12.13 18.00 15.75
N VAL A 187 -11.83 17.13 16.70
CA VAL A 187 -11.11 15.88 16.43
C VAL A 187 -11.95 14.97 15.54
N SER A 188 -13.26 14.84 15.79
CA SER A 188 -14.18 14.10 14.93
C SER A 188 -14.18 14.62 13.50
N TYR A 189 -14.20 15.95 13.30
CA TYR A 189 -14.06 16.54 11.97
C TYR A 189 -12.74 16.16 11.33
N TYR A 190 -11.61 16.26 12.05
CA TYR A 190 -10.30 15.89 11.51
C TYR A 190 -10.19 14.39 11.21
N VAL A 191 -10.76 13.53 12.04
CA VAL A 191 -10.84 12.09 11.77
C VAL A 191 -11.71 11.84 10.55
N ARG A 192 -12.86 12.51 10.44
CA ARG A 192 -13.69 12.49 9.23
C ARG A 192 -12.93 13.03 8.04
N TYR A 193 -12.09 14.06 8.17
CA TYR A 193 -11.20 14.55 7.12
C TYR A 193 -10.05 13.62 6.82
N ILE A 194 -9.58 12.80 7.76
CA ILE A 194 -8.59 11.76 7.52
C ILE A 194 -9.24 10.56 6.85
N TYR A 195 -10.46 10.18 7.19
CA TYR A 195 -11.19 9.12 6.50
C TYR A 195 -11.68 9.58 5.13
N LEU A 196 -12.34 10.73 5.09
CA LEU A 196 -12.73 11.39 3.85
C LEU A 196 -11.52 11.70 3.03
N GLY A 197 -10.45 12.23 3.60
CA GLY A 197 -9.19 12.56 2.95
C GLY A 197 -8.24 11.38 2.78
N ALA A 198 -8.49 10.19 3.33
CA ALA A 198 -7.85 8.94 2.91
C ALA A 198 -8.67 8.30 1.79
N SER A 199 -9.99 8.54 1.75
CA SER A 199 -10.84 8.28 0.59
C SER A 199 -10.68 9.34 -0.53
N LEU A 200 -10.28 10.56 -0.17
CA LEU A 200 -10.09 11.81 -0.93
C LEU A 200 -8.72 12.39 -0.59
N LEU A 201 -7.64 11.58 -0.61
CA LEU A 201 -6.26 12.08 -0.49
C LEU A 201 -5.85 12.79 -1.80
N GLU A 202 -6.78 13.60 -2.30
CA GLU A 202 -6.76 14.59 -3.35
C GLU A 202 -6.87 16.01 -2.76
N LEU A 203 -7.28 16.22 -1.49
CA LEU A 203 -7.54 17.58 -0.98
C LEU A 203 -6.64 18.09 0.17
N PHE A 204 -5.77 17.26 0.76
CA PHE A 204 -4.74 17.75 1.70
C PHE A 204 -3.39 18.08 1.05
N TYR A 205 -3.32 18.02 -0.28
CA TYR A 205 -2.28 18.68 -1.09
C TYR A 205 -2.70 20.12 -1.49
N THR A 206 -3.35 20.85 -0.59
CA THR A 206 -3.91 22.19 -0.86
C THR A 206 -2.89 23.33 -0.85
N GLU A 207 -1.65 23.05 -1.24
CA GLU A 207 -0.80 24.09 -1.81
C GLU A 207 0.10 23.63 -2.98
N TYR A 208 0.29 22.33 -3.22
CA TYR A 208 1.17 21.88 -4.32
C TYR A 208 0.80 20.50 -4.90
N SER A 209 -0.19 20.42 -5.81
CA SER A 209 -0.17 19.56 -7.01
C SER A 209 -1.50 19.59 -7.79
N LEU A 210 -1.51 20.27 -8.93
CA LEU A 210 -2.60 20.30 -9.92
C LEU A 210 -2.47 19.16 -10.95
N GLU A 211 -2.20 17.92 -10.57
CA GLU A 211 -2.10 16.82 -11.56
C GLU A 211 -2.59 15.42 -11.11
N THR A 212 -3.31 15.27 -10.00
CA THR A 212 -4.16 14.07 -9.82
C THR A 212 -5.56 14.40 -10.30
N PRO A 213 -6.05 13.76 -11.38
CA PRO A 213 -7.38 14.03 -11.89
C PRO A 213 -8.41 13.56 -10.88
N PHE A 214 -9.23 14.50 -10.41
CA PHE A 214 -10.49 14.24 -9.72
C PHE A 214 -11.15 12.99 -10.30
N VAL A 215 -11.40 11.97 -9.47
CA VAL A 215 -12.06 10.75 -9.93
C VAL A 215 -13.51 11.09 -10.29
N PRO A 216 -13.87 11.10 -11.58
CA PRO A 216 -15.23 11.41 -12.00
C PRO A 216 -16.19 10.36 -11.44
N SER A 217 -17.33 10.81 -10.92
CA SER A 217 -18.30 9.94 -10.23
C SER A 217 -18.85 8.81 -11.12
N ASP A 218 -18.81 9.00 -12.43
CA ASP A 218 -19.20 8.05 -13.49
C ASP A 218 -18.21 6.88 -13.68
N ILE A 219 -16.98 6.99 -13.15
CA ILE A 219 -16.00 5.90 -13.21
C ILE A 219 -16.27 4.87 -12.10
N LEU A 220 -16.73 5.29 -10.91
CA LEU A 220 -16.92 4.38 -9.78
C LEU A 220 -17.90 3.22 -10.07
N PRO A 221 -19.04 3.43 -10.76
CA PRO A 221 -19.91 2.34 -11.17
C PRO A 221 -19.22 1.31 -12.08
N GLN A 222 -18.29 1.73 -12.93
CA GLN A 222 -17.58 0.83 -13.86
C GLN A 222 -16.68 -0.17 -13.13
N TYR A 223 -16.20 0.21 -11.94
CA TYR A 223 -15.41 -0.66 -11.07
C TYR A 223 -16.26 -1.39 -10.03
N GLY A 224 -17.57 -1.12 -9.93
CA GLY A 224 -18.43 -1.67 -8.87
C GLY A 224 -18.29 -0.95 -7.52
N GLY A 225 -17.84 0.30 -7.53
CA GLY A 225 -17.74 1.17 -6.36
C GLY A 225 -16.31 1.59 -5.99
N ILE A 226 -16.20 2.33 -4.88
CA ILE A 226 -14.92 2.94 -4.45
C ILE A 226 -13.89 1.92 -3.95
N ILE A 227 -14.32 0.83 -3.30
CA ILE A 227 -13.41 -0.20 -2.78
C ILE A 227 -12.75 -0.99 -3.93
N PRO A 228 -13.49 -1.55 -4.91
CA PRO A 228 -12.87 -2.21 -6.06
C PRO A 228 -12.00 -1.26 -6.90
N TYR A 229 -12.40 0.01 -7.06
CA TYR A 229 -11.60 1.02 -7.73
C TYR A 229 -10.24 1.22 -7.04
N ARG A 230 -10.23 1.35 -5.71
CA ARG A 230 -8.97 1.46 -4.94
C ARG A 230 -8.14 0.18 -5.02
N ASN A 231 -8.76 -1.00 -4.96
CA ASN A 231 -8.07 -2.28 -5.18
C ASN A 231 -7.39 -2.35 -6.56
N ALA A 232 -8.05 -1.87 -7.61
CA ALA A 232 -7.46 -1.79 -8.95
C ALA A 232 -6.26 -0.81 -9.00
N GLN A 233 -6.29 0.25 -8.19
CA GLN A 233 -5.18 1.19 -8.03
C GLN A 233 -4.04 0.68 -7.13
N PHE A 234 -4.16 -0.49 -6.50
CA PHE A 234 -3.12 -1.03 -5.62
C PHE A 234 -1.76 -1.14 -6.32
N ALA A 235 -1.75 -1.48 -7.61
CA ALA A 235 -0.54 -1.55 -8.40
C ALA A 235 0.14 -0.18 -8.59
N SER A 236 -0.65 0.88 -8.72
CA SER A 236 -0.18 2.25 -8.96
C SER A 236 0.21 2.98 -7.68
N CYS A 237 -0.49 2.70 -6.57
CA CYS A 237 -0.35 3.41 -5.29
C CYS A 237 -0.22 2.45 -4.09
N PRO A 238 0.79 1.54 -4.06
CA PRO A 238 0.84 0.41 -3.13
C PRO A 238 0.95 0.76 -1.64
N ARG A 239 1.20 2.03 -1.30
CA ARG A 239 1.27 2.51 0.10
C ARG A 239 0.01 3.24 0.55
N LEU A 240 -0.64 3.96 -0.35
CA LEU A 240 -1.86 4.72 -0.07
C LEU A 240 -3.09 3.82 -0.16
N THR A 241 -3.08 2.85 -1.06
CA THR A 241 -4.20 1.94 -1.24
C THR A 241 -4.51 1.10 0.00
N PRO A 242 -3.53 0.47 0.71
CA PRO A 242 -3.82 -0.23 1.95
C PRO A 242 -4.48 0.66 3.00
N MET A 243 -3.92 1.86 3.23
CA MET A 243 -4.46 2.81 4.21
C MET A 243 -5.88 3.28 3.82
N ALA A 244 -6.09 3.60 2.55
CA ALA A 244 -7.41 4.00 2.04
C ALA A 244 -8.42 2.85 2.16
N LEU A 245 -8.02 1.60 1.91
CA LEU A 245 -8.87 0.42 2.06
C LEU A 245 -9.20 0.15 3.52
N ASP A 246 -8.23 0.21 4.43
CA ASP A 246 -8.47 0.09 5.87
C ASP A 246 -9.46 1.16 6.34
N CYS A 247 -9.33 2.38 5.82
CA CYS A 247 -10.24 3.48 6.10
C CYS A 247 -11.66 3.27 5.53
N LEU A 248 -11.76 2.79 4.29
CA LEU A 248 -13.04 2.57 3.60
C LEU A 248 -13.80 1.33 4.07
N THR A 249 -13.09 0.35 4.64
CA THR A 249 -13.67 -0.89 5.18
C THR A 249 -13.99 -0.80 6.67
N ALA A 250 -13.48 0.23 7.37
CA ALA A 250 -13.86 0.51 8.75
C ALA A 250 -15.35 0.88 8.84
N SER A 251 -16.07 0.25 9.77
CA SER A 251 -17.48 0.55 10.01
C SER A 251 -17.70 2.02 10.32
N ALA A 252 -18.59 2.67 9.58
CA ALA A 252 -18.85 4.11 9.68
C ALA A 252 -19.54 4.53 11.00
N SER A 253 -20.18 3.58 11.69
CA SER A 253 -20.79 3.83 12.99
C SER A 253 -20.58 2.67 13.97
N SER A 254 -20.51 2.98 15.26
CA SER A 254 -20.59 1.95 16.31
C SER A 254 -21.92 1.19 16.25
N VAL A 255 -22.98 1.81 15.73
CA VAL A 255 -24.32 1.20 15.59
C VAL A 255 -24.31 0.07 14.55
N ASP A 256 -23.46 0.13 13.52
CA ASP A 256 -23.30 -0.96 12.55
C ASP A 256 -22.64 -2.19 13.17
N ALA A 257 -21.78 -2.01 14.18
CA ALA A 257 -21.27 -3.11 15.01
C ALA A 257 -22.33 -3.63 16.00
N GLU A 258 -23.34 -2.82 16.33
CA GLU A 258 -24.40 -3.16 17.30
C GLU A 258 -25.65 -3.78 16.68
N ARG A 259 -25.82 -3.80 15.34
CA ARG A 259 -26.98 -4.47 14.70
C ARG A 259 -27.04 -5.99 14.91
N GLY A 260 -25.99 -6.61 15.45
CA GLY A 260 -26.00 -8.00 15.95
C GLY A 260 -26.24 -8.14 17.46
N ARG A 261 -26.19 -7.06 18.25
CA ARG A 261 -26.26 -7.11 19.72
C ARG A 261 -27.60 -7.56 20.33
N PRO A 262 -28.79 -7.32 19.73
CA PRO A 262 -30.04 -7.78 20.35
C PRO A 262 -30.12 -9.30 20.47
N ILE A 263 -29.61 -10.02 19.46
CA ILE A 263 -29.57 -11.49 19.41
C ILE A 263 -28.51 -12.02 20.39
N ILE A 264 -27.38 -11.33 20.51
CA ILE A 264 -26.27 -11.70 21.39
C ILE A 264 -26.65 -11.59 22.86
N ASN A 265 -27.34 -10.53 23.29
CA ASN A 265 -27.76 -10.39 24.69
C ASN A 265 -28.80 -11.45 25.10
N HIS A 266 -29.70 -11.86 24.18
CA HIS A 266 -30.68 -12.90 24.47
C HIS A 266 -30.01 -14.28 24.65
N LEU A 267 -29.01 -14.61 23.83
CA LEU A 267 -28.26 -15.86 23.91
C LEU A 267 -27.28 -15.89 25.10
N GLN A 268 -26.72 -14.75 25.48
CA GLN A 268 -25.79 -14.63 26.61
C GLN A 268 -26.46 -14.91 27.97
N HIS A 269 -27.77 -14.68 28.09
CA HIS A 269 -28.53 -15.03 29.29
C HIS A 269 -28.98 -16.50 29.35
N GLN A 270 -28.89 -17.26 28.25
CA GLN A 270 -29.30 -18.66 28.19
C GLN A 270 -28.13 -19.67 28.23
N MET A 271 -26.88 -19.22 28.07
CA MET A 271 -25.72 -20.10 28.02
C MET A 271 -24.54 -19.55 28.82
N SER A 272 -23.68 -20.43 29.32
CA SER A 272 -22.45 -20.03 30.03
C SER A 272 -21.48 -19.31 29.09
N SER A 273 -20.66 -18.40 29.65
CA SER A 273 -19.71 -17.58 28.87
C SER A 273 -18.76 -18.40 28.00
N GLN A 274 -18.39 -19.60 28.45
CA GLN A 274 -17.51 -20.52 27.72
C GLN A 274 -18.18 -21.10 26.46
N THR A 275 -19.46 -21.48 26.58
CA THR A 275 -20.27 -21.98 25.45
C THR A 275 -20.52 -20.87 24.44
N PHE A 276 -20.80 -19.65 24.91
CA PHE A 276 -20.99 -18.48 24.05
C PHE A 276 -19.74 -18.14 23.21
N GLN A 277 -18.54 -18.18 23.81
CA GLN A 277 -17.28 -17.99 23.10
C GLN A 277 -17.09 -19.07 22.01
N SER A 278 -17.28 -20.34 22.35
CA SER A 278 -17.13 -21.44 21.39
C SER A 278 -18.10 -21.36 20.19
N GLN A 279 -19.32 -20.84 20.40
CA GLN A 279 -20.31 -20.70 19.33
C GLN A 279 -20.04 -19.47 18.46
N SER A 280 -19.59 -18.36 19.05
CA SER A 280 -19.18 -17.18 18.29
C SER A 280 -17.99 -17.49 17.38
N ASP A 281 -17.01 -18.23 17.89
CA ASP A 281 -15.84 -18.66 17.13
C ASP A 281 -16.23 -19.63 15.99
N ARG A 282 -17.21 -20.50 16.21
CA ARG A 282 -17.77 -21.38 15.16
C ARG A 282 -18.58 -20.61 14.10
N GLY A 283 -19.33 -19.58 14.48
CA GLY A 283 -20.08 -18.74 13.56
C GLY A 283 -19.19 -17.92 12.63
N LEU A 284 -18.08 -17.39 13.15
CA LEU A 284 -17.05 -16.68 12.37
C LEU A 284 -16.33 -17.61 11.38
N ALA A 285 -16.12 -18.89 11.75
CA ALA A 285 -15.54 -19.89 10.85
C ALA A 285 -16.48 -20.29 9.70
N PHE A 286 -17.80 -20.30 9.93
CA PHE A 286 -18.79 -20.66 8.89
C PHE A 286 -18.96 -19.59 7.81
N LEU A 287 -18.71 -18.32 8.15
CA LEU A 287 -18.75 -17.18 7.20
C LEU A 287 -17.46 -17.01 6.38
N SER A 288 -16.44 -17.84 6.65
CA SER A 288 -15.10 -17.76 6.01
C SER A 288 -14.80 -18.92 5.05
N SER A 289 -15.77 -19.81 4.79
CA SER A 289 -15.63 -20.87 3.77
C SER A 289 -16.15 -20.39 2.42
N PRO A 290 -15.34 -20.39 1.36
CA PRO A 290 -15.81 -20.10 0.01
C PRO A 290 -16.56 -21.32 -0.56
N GLU A 291 -17.74 -21.09 -1.14
CA GLU A 291 -18.31 -21.96 -2.19
C GLU A 291 -17.60 -21.71 -3.53
#